data_AF-A0A8S2Y7R4-F1
#
_entry.id   AF-A0A8S2Y7R4-F1
#
_cell.length_a   1.000
_cell.length_b   1.000
_cell.length_c   1.000
_cell.angle_alpha   90.00
_cell.angle_beta   90.00
_cell.angle_gamma   90.00
#
_symmetry.space_group_name_H-M   'P 1'
#
loop_
_entity.id
_entity.type
_entity.pdbx_description
1 polymer ?
#
loop_
_entity_poly.entity_id
_entity_poly.type
_entity_poly.pdbx_seq_one_letter_code
_entity_poly.pdbx_strand_id
1 'polypeptide(L)' 'SYKKQAQDINQKVTNPDPNSLVQSSIWAGQISLLQGSYNDAIGHYQCALTTQQKYLLPNHPSIASTYNHLARAYYK' A
#
# COMPACT_ATOMS: atom_id res chain seq x y z
N SER A 1 15.11 1.26 -29.89
CA SER A 1 14.44 2.24 -30.75
C SER A 1 13.54 3.13 -29.90
N TYR A 2 13.25 4.35 -30.35
CA TYR A 2 12.39 5.31 -29.65
C TYR A 2 11.02 4.74 -29.24
N LYS A 3 10.51 3.75 -29.98
CA LYS A 3 9.27 3.02 -29.66
C LYS A 3 9.31 2.34 -28.28
N LYS A 4 10.44 1.72 -27.91
CA LYS A 4 10.59 1.04 -26.60
C LYS A 4 10.66 2.05 -25.45
N GLN A 5 11.35 3.17 -25.65
CA GLN A 5 11.42 4.24 -24.63
C GLN A 5 10.05 4.91 -24.42
N ALA A 6 9.28 5.16 -25.49
CA ALA A 6 7.92 5.68 -25.38
C ALA A 6 7.00 4.71 -24.62
N GLN A 7 7.14 3.39 -24.84
CA GLN A 7 6.40 2.37 -24.10
C GLN A 7 6.79 2.34 -22.61
N ASP A 8 8.08 2.42 -22.27
CA ASP A 8 8.54 2.46 -20.88
C ASP A 8 8.07 3.73 -20.15
N ILE A 9 8.07 4.89 -20.83
CA ILE A 9 7.55 6.14 -20.28
C ILE A 9 6.04 6.04 -20.06
N ASN A 10 5.29 5.55 -21.05
CA ASN A 10 3.84 5.37 -20.92
C ASN A 10 3.50 4.37 -19.80
N GLN A 11 4.24 3.26 -19.68
CA GLN A 11 4.07 2.32 -18.56
C GLN A 11 4.39 2.94 -17.20
N LYS A 12 5.38 3.82 -17.10
CA LYS A 12 5.69 4.55 -15.85
C LYS A 12 4.63 5.60 -15.52
N VAL A 13 3.99 6.20 -16.52
CA VAL A 13 2.89 7.16 -16.32
C VAL A 13 1.59 6.44 -15.94
N THR A 14 1.35 5.25 -16.48
CA THR A 14 0.11 4.47 -16.19
C THR A 14 0.23 3.55 -14.98
N ASN A 15 1.43 3.14 -14.56
CA ASN A 15 1.62 2.41 -13.31
C ASN A 15 1.81 3.41 -12.16
N PRO A 16 0.84 3.52 -11.23
CA PRO A 16 1.02 4.36 -10.06
C PRO A 16 2.29 3.93 -9.30
N ASP A 17 3.11 4.91 -8.91
CA ASP A 17 4.31 4.66 -8.10
C ASP A 17 3.90 3.81 -6.87
N PRO A 18 4.61 2.72 -6.54
CA PRO A 18 4.25 1.84 -5.44
C PRO A 18 3.99 2.57 -4.12
N ASN A 19 4.67 3.70 -3.84
CA ASN A 19 4.41 4.46 -2.62
C ASN A 19 3.03 5.12 -2.62
N SER A 20 2.57 5.62 -3.77
CA SER A 20 1.23 6.22 -3.89
C SER A 20 0.12 5.19 -3.63
N LEU A 21 0.30 3.96 -4.14
CA LEU A 21 -0.62 2.85 -3.92
C LEU A 21 -0.64 2.38 -2.46
N VAL A 22 0.54 2.35 -1.83
CA VAL A 22 0.66 2.05 -0.40
C VAL A 22 -0.09 3.09 0.43
N GLN A 23 0.12 4.38 0.15
CA GLN A 23 -0.52 5.43 0.93
C GLN A 23 -2.03 5.47 0.74
N SER A 24 -2.53 5.31 -0.48
CA SER A 24 -3.98 5.23 -0.71
C SER A 24 -4.61 4.07 0.05
N SER A 25 -3.94 2.91 0.08
CA SER A 25 -4.38 1.74 0.85
C SER A 25 -4.36 2.00 2.35
N ILE A 26 -3.33 2.67 2.87
CA ILE A 26 -3.26 3.04 4.30
C ILE A 26 -4.42 3.97 4.67
N TRP A 27 -4.71 4.99 3.85
CA TRP A 27 -5.84 5.90 4.09
C TRP A 27 -7.19 5.19 4.03
N ALA A 28 -7.41 4.34 3.01
CA ALA A 28 -8.63 3.55 2.88
C ALA A 28 -8.84 2.68 4.13
N GLY A 29 -7.80 1.96 4.58
CA GLY A 29 -7.91 1.15 5.80
C GLY A 29 -8.19 1.96 7.06
N GLN A 30 -7.67 3.19 7.16
CA GLN A 30 -7.98 4.09 8.27
C GLN A 30 -9.45 4.56 8.24
N ILE A 31 -9.98 4.88 7.06
CA ILE A 31 -11.40 5.23 6.91
C ILE A 31 -12.29 4.03 7.29
N SER A 32 -11.96 2.83 6.82
CA SER A 32 -12.68 1.60 7.18
C SER A 32 -12.67 1.35 8.69
N LEU A 33 -11.53 1.58 9.37
CA LEU A 33 -11.45 1.53 10.84
C LEU A 33 -12.42 2.50 11.52
N LEU A 34 -12.52 3.73 11.02
CA LEU A 34 -13.43 4.76 11.56
C LEU A 34 -14.90 4.39 11.34
N GLN A 35 -15.20 3.66 10.26
CA GLN A 35 -16.54 3.19 9.93
C GLN A 35 -16.92 1.89 10.68
N GLY A 36 -16.01 1.27 11.42
CA GLY A 36 -16.23 -0.03 12.07
C GLY A 36 -16.07 -1.24 11.13
N SER A 37 -15.69 -1.01 9.87
CA SER A 37 -15.46 -2.06 8.87
C SER A 37 -14.05 -2.65 9.01
N TYR A 38 -13.80 -3.39 10.10
CA TYR A 38 -12.45 -3.85 10.44
C TYR A 38 -11.87 -4.85 9.44
N ASN A 39 -12.69 -5.71 8.84
CA ASN A 39 -12.25 -6.65 7.80
C ASN A 39 -11.73 -5.93 6.55
N ASP A 40 -12.42 -4.86 6.13
CA ASP A 40 -11.98 -4.03 4.99
C ASP A 40 -10.68 -3.31 5.33
N ALA A 41 -10.56 -2.80 6.56
CA ALA A 41 -9.31 -2.18 7.03
C ALA A 41 -8.13 -3.15 6.98
N ILE A 42 -8.32 -4.39 7.44
CA ILE A 42 -7.30 -5.45 7.39
C ILE A 42 -6.90 -5.70 5.93
N GLY A 43 -7.87 -5.84 5.02
CA GLY A 43 -7.59 -6.07 3.59
C GLY A 43 -6.75 -4.96 2.97
N HIS A 44 -7.10 -3.70 3.25
CA HIS A 44 -6.34 -2.54 2.78
C HIS A 44 -4.91 -2.51 3.34
N TYR A 45 -4.72 -2.79 4.63
CA TYR A 45 -3.39 -2.82 5.23
C TYR A 45 -2.53 -4.00 4.75
N GLN A 46 -3.12 -5.17 4.49
CA GLN A 46 -2.41 -6.31 3.90
C GLN A 46 -1.94 -6.02 2.47
N CYS A 47 -2.76 -5.31 1.67
CA CYS A 47 -2.38 -4.86 0.33
C CYS A 47 -1.17 -3.90 0.39
N ALA A 48 -1.21 -2.93 1.31
CA ALA A 48 -0.09 -2.02 1.56
C ALA A 48 1.18 -2.77 1.98
N LEU A 49 1.05 -3.73 2.90
CA LEU A 49 2.17 -4.54 3.40
C LEU A 49 2.82 -5.37 2.28
N THR A 50 2.01 -6.01 1.44
CA THR A 50 2.50 -6.82 0.30
C THR A 50 3.31 -5.97 -0.67
N THR A 51 2.82 -4.74 -0.96
CA THR A 51 3.54 -3.80 -1.82
C THR A 51 4.83 -3.34 -1.18
N GLN A 52 4.80 -2.97 0.11
CA GLN A 52 5.99 -2.55 0.85
C GLN A 52 7.06 -3.65 0.90
N GLN A 53 6.69 -4.90 1.19
CA GLN A 53 7.61 -6.04 1.25
C GLN A 53 8.26 -6.37 -0.11
N LYS A 54 7.62 -5.99 -1.22
CA LYS A 54 8.17 -6.18 -2.57
C LYS A 54 9.25 -5.16 -2.93
N TYR A 55 9.13 -3.92 -2.44
CA TYR A 55 9.98 -2.80 -2.87
C TYR A 55 10.92 -2.25 -1.79
N LEU A 56 10.68 -2.59 -0.52
CA LEU A 56 11.43 -2.07 0.62
C LEU A 56 12.20 -3.19 1.32
N LEU A 57 13.31 -2.82 1.96
CA LEU A 57 14.02 -3.74 2.84
C LEU A 57 13.14 -4.12 4.04
N PRO A 58 13.29 -5.34 4.60
CA PRO A 58 12.44 -5.83 5.70
C PRO A 58 12.39 -4.92 6.94
N ASN A 59 13.45 -4.14 7.19
CA ASN A 59 13.56 -3.25 8.34
C ASN A 59 13.05 -1.82 8.07
N HIS A 60 12.35 -1.60 6.96
CA HIS A 60 11.88 -0.26 6.61
C HIS A 60 10.78 0.22 7.59
N PRO A 61 10.86 1.46 8.11
CA PRO A 61 9.88 1.97 9.09
C PRO A 61 8.42 1.90 8.64
N SER A 62 8.15 2.04 7.33
CA SER A 62 6.79 1.91 6.77
C SER A 62 6.17 0.53 7.00
N ILE A 63 6.97 -0.54 7.00
CA ILE A 63 6.48 -1.91 7.28
C ILE A 63 6.02 -1.99 8.73
N ALA A 64 6.80 -1.45 9.67
CA ALA A 64 6.43 -1.39 11.09
C ALA A 64 5.13 -0.58 11.32
N SER A 65 4.98 0.56 10.63
CA SER A 65 3.75 1.35 10.68
C SER A 65 2.52 0.56 10.19
N THR A 66 2.67 -0.22 9.12
CA THR A 66 1.58 -1.05 8.59
C THR A 66 1.21 -2.18 9.55
N TYR A 67 2.18 -2.81 10.23
CA TYR A 67 1.90 -3.79 11.28
C TYR A 67 1.12 -3.18 12.45
N ASN A 68 1.45 -1.96 12.88
CA ASN A 68 0.70 -1.27 13.93
C ASN A 68 -0.75 -1.01 13.51
N HIS A 69 -0.98 -0.65 12.25
CA HIS A 69 -2.33 -0.48 11.72
C HIS A 69 -3.12 -1.79 11.69
N LEU A 70 -2.49 -2.89 11.27
CA LEU A 70 -3.09 -4.24 11.31
C LEU A 70 -3.43 -4.65 12.75
N ALA A 71 -2.50 -4.49 13.69
CA ALA A 71 -2.74 -4.80 15.10
C ALA A 71 -3.94 -4.02 15.64
N ARG A 72 -4.06 -2.72 15.30
CA ARG A 72 -5.21 -1.91 15.69
C ARG A 72 -6.52 -2.39 15.08
N ALA A 73 -6.50 -2.86 13.83
CA ALA A 73 -7.69 -3.38 13.16
C ALA A 73 -8.12 -4.75 13.70
N TYR A 74 -7.18 -5.63 14.07
CA TYR A 74 -7.50 -6.91 14.72
C TYR A 74 -7.95 -6.76 16.17
N TYR A 75 -7.53 -5.70 16.85
CA TYR A 75 -7.92 -5.45 18.25
C TYR A 75 -9.35 -4.91 18.40
N LYS A 76 -9.86 -4.23 17.37
CA LYS A 76 -11.17 -3.60 17.37
C LYS A 76 -12.26 -4.57 16.95
#